data_AF-A0A937RK72-F1
#
_entry.id   AF-A0A937RK72-F1
#
_cell.length_a   1.000
_cell.length_b   1.000
_cell.length_c   1.000
_cell.angle_alpha   90.00
_cell.angle_beta   90.00
_cell.angle_gamma   90.00
#
_symmetry.space_group_name_H-M   'P 1'
#
loop_
_entity.id
_entity.type
_entity.pdbx_description
1 polymer ?
#
loop_
_entity_poly.entity_id
_entity_poly.type
_entity_poly.pdbx_seq_one_letter_code
_entity_poly.pdbx_strand_id
1 'polypeptide(L)' 'MNAEAMILVSVDDHLVEPPSVFEGQFPARFTDAVPKAVRNAEEGTR' A
#
# COMPACT_ATOMS: atom_id res chain seq x y z
N MET A 1 -1.85 -35.10 -6.97
CA MET A 1 -0.89 -34.35 -6.13
C MET A 1 -1.63 -33.85 -4.90
N ASN A 2 -1.05 -33.95 -3.70
CA ASN A 2 -1.63 -33.41 -2.48
C ASN A 2 -1.03 -32.01 -2.22
N ALA A 3 -1.85 -30.97 -2.29
CA ALA A 3 -1.40 -29.59 -2.17
C ALA A 3 -0.86 -29.25 -0.78
N GLU A 4 -1.47 -29.80 0.27
CA GLU A 4 -1.12 -29.55 1.68
C GLU A 4 0.24 -30.13 2.09
N ALA A 5 0.79 -31.03 1.29
CA ALA A 5 2.10 -31.63 1.50
C ALA A 5 3.23 -30.88 0.75
N MET A 6 2.92 -29.78 0.07
CA MET A 6 3.88 -28.98 -0.69
C MET A 6 4.30 -27.73 0.08
N ILE A 7 5.54 -27.29 -0.13
CA ILE A 7 5.96 -25.94 0.25
C ILE A 7 5.54 -25.01 -0.89
N LEU A 8 4.56 -24.15 -0.61
CA LEU A 8 4.10 -23.12 -1.53
C LEU A 8 4.81 -21.81 -1.22
N VAL A 9 5.32 -21.15 -2.26
CA VAL A 9 5.96 -19.84 -2.17
C VAL A 9 5.09 -18.83 -2.88
N SER A 10 4.56 -17.85 -2.14
CA SER A 10 3.94 -16.67 -2.75
C SER A 10 5.02 -15.85 -3.43
N VAL A 11 4.77 -15.46 -4.67
CA VAL A 11 5.71 -14.66 -5.47
C VAL A 11 5.29 -13.19 -5.55
N ASP A 12 4.12 -12.85 -5.00
CA ASP A 12 3.52 -11.53 -5.16
C ASP A 12 2.61 -11.18 -3.97
N ASP A 13 3.23 -11.02 -2.80
CA ASP A 13 2.54 -10.49 -1.62
C ASP A 13 2.65 -8.96 -1.58
N HIS A 14 1.58 -8.31 -1.13
CA HIS A 14 1.51 -6.86 -0.90
C HIS A 14 1.08 -6.55 0.53
N LEU A 15 1.47 -5.36 1.01
CA LEU A 15 1.01 -4.79 2.28
C LEU A 15 0.33 -3.44 2.03
N VAL A 16 -0.45 -2.97 3.00
CA VAL A 16 -1.06 -1.64 2.97
C VAL A 16 -0.36 -0.74 3.98
N GLU A 17 0.33 0.28 3.50
CA GLU A 17 1.05 1.24 4.31
C GLU A 17 0.13 2.28 4.99
N PRO A 18 0.57 2.88 6.11
CA PRO A 18 -0.10 4.06 6.65
C PRO A 18 -0.10 5.22 5.64
N PRO A 19 -1.13 6.10 5.64
CA PRO A 19 -1.21 7.25 4.73
C PRO A 19 -0.01 8.20 4.78
N SER A 20 0.72 8.21 5.90
CA SER A 20 1.87 9.09 6.17
C SER A 20 3.23 8.47 5.78
N VAL A 21 3.27 7.29 5.14
CA VAL A 21 4.54 6.57 4.89
C VAL A 21 5.57 7.38 4.09
N PHE A 22 5.12 8.34 3.27
CA PHE A 22 5.98 9.19 2.44
C PHE A 22 6.38 10.53 3.09
N GLU A 23 5.86 10.86 4.27
CA GLU A 23 6.18 12.12 4.96
C GLU A 23 7.65 12.14 5.41
N GLY A 24 8.38 13.21 5.06
CA GLY A 24 9.79 13.38 5.43
C GLY A 24 10.78 12.44 4.72
N GLN A 25 10.31 11.54 3.84
CA GLN A 25 11.17 10.60 3.11
C GLN A 25 11.81 11.20 1.86
N PHE A 26 11.42 12.42 1.47
CA PHE A 26 11.87 13.08 0.25
C PHE A 26 12.39 14.49 0.53
N PRO A 27 13.30 15.01 -0.31
CA PRO A 27 13.69 16.42 -0.29
C PRO A 27 12.46 17.33 -0.34
N ALA A 28 12.48 18.44 0.42
CA ALA A 28 11.33 19.34 0.58
C ALA A 28 10.73 19.84 -0.75
N ARG A 29 11.53 19.95 -1.81
CA ARG A 29 11.05 20.34 -3.15
C ARG A 29 10.07 19.35 -3.80
N PHE A 30 9.96 18.13 -3.28
CA PHE A 30 9.11 17.07 -3.82
C PHE A 30 7.89 16.75 -2.97
N THR A 31 7.68 17.46 -1.86
CA THR A 31 6.57 17.20 -0.91
C THR A 31 5.20 17.19 -1.58
N ASP A 32 5.01 17.97 -2.64
CA ASP A 32 3.72 18.01 -3.36
C ASP A 32 3.55 16.89 -4.40
N ALA A 33 4.64 16.22 -4.78
CA ALA A 33 4.67 15.21 -5.83
C ALA A 33 4.65 13.77 -5.31
N VAL A 34 4.73 13.55 -3.99
CA VAL A 34 4.65 12.22 -3.40
C VAL A 34 3.22 11.64 -3.51
N PRO A 35 3.06 10.30 -3.53
CA PRO A 35 1.74 9.69 -3.48
C PRO A 35 0.97 10.11 -2.21
N LYS A 36 -0.32 10.38 -2.36
CA LYS A 36 -1.23 10.76 -1.26
C LYS A 36 -2.46 9.87 -1.25
N ALA A 37 -2.78 9.30 -0.10
CA ALA A 37 -4.04 8.58 0.09
C ALA A 37 -5.16 9.60 0.38
N VAL A 38 -6.07 9.80 -0.58
CA VAL A 38 -7.24 10.70 -0.45
C VAL A 38 -8.53 9.89 -0.52
N ARG A 39 -9.46 10.16 0.41
CA ARG A 39 -10.79 9.54 0.38
C ARG A 39 -11.73 10.36 -0.49
N ASN A 40 -12.48 9.70 -1.37
CA ASN A 40 -13.52 10.33 -2.16
C ASN A 40 -14.75 10.61 -1.28
N ALA A 41 -15.39 11.77 -1.48
CA ALA A 41 -16.53 12.21 -0.68
C ALA A 41 -17.79 11.34 -0.85
N GLU A 42 -17.86 10.54 -1.92
CA GLU A 42 -19.05 9.75 -2.26
C GLU A 42 -19.03 8.30 -1.71
N GLU A 43 -17.88 7.83 -1.22
CA GLU A 43 -17.74 6.48 -0.64
C GLU A 43 -17.71 6.54 0.89
N GLY A 44 -18.82 7.02 1.46
CA GLY A 44 -19.01 7.17 2.91
C GLY A 44 -20.19 6.37 3.50
N THR A 45 -20.76 5.41 2.77
CA THR A 45 -21.82 4.53 3.29
C THR A 45 -21.57 3.08 2.90
N ARG A 46 -20.76 2.37 3.70
CA ARG A 46 -20.85 0.92 3.89
C ARG A 46 -20.37 0.56 5.28
#